data_AF-A0A9P7L8V4-F1
#
_entry.id   AF-A0A9P7L8V4-F1
#
_cell.length_a   1.000
_cell.length_b   1.000
_cell.length_c   1.000
_cell.angle_alpha   90.00
_cell.angle_beta   90.00
_cell.angle_gamma   90.00
#
_symmetry.space_group_name_H-M   'P 1'
#
loop_
_entity.id
_entity.type
_entity.pdbx_description
1 polymer ?
#
loop_
_entity_poly.entity_id
_entity_poly.type
_entity_poly.pdbx_seq_one_letter_code
_entity_poly.pdbx_strand_id
1 'polypeptide(L)'
;MHSSANLKAAQAIVSARQRLLKGPIRDAARKALQPLSLHQAEERFPGSSRASIARIVKKLEAANSLNPADLPEDQGGRPRLLTDDEEEAIVAFVVWMQKSGLPASKYKVEDAANTLRSRRDPDAKPVSRMWYRRFCADHPELDKSILKAKEACRVEYEEAGVKETKQWFQRLSEVITNYEISASECWNADQAGVRVGILRERVECLV
;
A
#
# COMPACT_ATOMS: atom_id res chain seq x y z
N MET A 1 18.34 6.60 -6.20
CA MET A 1 18.90 7.97 -6.09
C MET A 1 20.10 8.11 -7.02
N HIS A 2 20.15 9.15 -7.85
CA HIS A 2 21.30 9.41 -8.73
C HIS A 2 22.49 9.94 -7.92
N SER A 3 23.71 9.46 -8.18
CA SER A 3 24.94 10.00 -7.58
C SER A 3 25.07 11.50 -7.88
N SER A 4 25.55 12.28 -6.91
CA SER A 4 25.77 13.73 -7.06
C SER A 4 26.73 14.06 -8.22
N ALA A 5 27.70 13.18 -8.49
CA ALA A 5 28.61 13.30 -9.62
C ALA A 5 27.88 13.17 -10.97
N ASN A 6 26.94 12.23 -11.07
CA ASN A 6 26.14 12.02 -12.29
C ASN A 6 25.21 13.21 -12.57
N LEU A 7 24.62 13.80 -11.53
CA LEU A 7 23.74 14.96 -11.67
C LEU A 7 24.52 16.18 -12.17
N LYS A 8 25.66 16.50 -11.54
CA LYS A 8 26.54 17.61 -11.95
C LYS A 8 27.06 17.44 -13.37
N ALA A 9 27.46 16.23 -13.75
CA ALA A 9 27.90 15.92 -15.12
C ALA A 9 26.79 16.13 -16.16
N ALA A 10 25.59 15.65 -15.88
CA ALA A 10 24.44 15.82 -16.77
C ALA A 10 24.03 17.29 -16.91
N GLN A 11 24.00 18.06 -15.82
CA GLN A 11 23.73 19.50 -15.83
C GLN A 11 24.74 20.26 -16.69
N ALA A 12 26.03 19.92 -16.61
CA ALA A 12 27.08 20.58 -17.39
C ALA A 12 26.89 20.35 -18.90
N ILE A 13 26.47 19.14 -19.30
CA ILE A 13 26.16 18.82 -20.71
C ILE A 13 24.94 19.62 -21.19
N VAL A 14 23.83 19.59 -20.45
CA VAL A 14 22.59 20.28 -20.83
C VAL A 14 22.81 21.80 -20.89
N SER A 15 23.56 22.36 -19.94
CA SER A 15 23.95 23.78 -19.94
C SER A 15 24.77 24.14 -21.18
N ALA A 16 25.75 23.30 -21.55
CA ALA A 16 26.59 23.53 -22.73
C ALA A 16 25.76 23.50 -24.03
N ARG A 17 24.83 22.55 -24.14
CA ARG A 17 23.89 22.43 -25.27
C ARG A 17 22.97 23.65 -25.37
N GLN A 18 22.38 24.09 -24.26
CA GLN A 18 21.49 25.26 -24.25
C GLN A 18 22.23 26.57 -24.58
N ARG A 19 23.49 26.74 -24.13
CA ARG A 19 24.32 27.90 -24.49
C ARG A 19 24.62 27.97 -25.98
N LEU A 20 24.84 26.82 -26.62
CA LEU A 20 25.04 26.75 -28.08
C LEU A 20 23.80 27.16 -28.86
N LEU A 21 22.61 26.86 -28.33
CA LEU A 21 21.34 27.23 -28.95
C LEU A 21 21.01 28.72 -28.78
N LYS A 22 21.43 29.36 -27.68
CA LYS A 22 21.06 30.76 -27.33
C LYS A 22 22.10 31.83 -27.71
N GLY A 23 23.32 31.46 -28.14
CA GLY A 23 24.41 32.42 -28.40
C GLY A 23 24.32 33.14 -29.77
N PRO A 24 24.78 34.41 -29.89
CA PRO A 24 24.85 35.13 -31.17
C PRO A 24 25.91 34.51 -32.10
N ILE A 25 25.54 34.27 -33.36
CA ILE A 25 26.29 33.44 -34.31
C ILE A 25 27.26 34.30 -35.15
N ARG A 26 28.55 33.94 -35.16
CA ARG A 26 29.44 34.13 -36.32
C ARG A 26 29.71 32.74 -36.90
N ASP A 27 29.35 32.49 -38.15
CA ASP A 27 29.29 31.14 -38.75
C ASP A 27 30.63 30.37 -38.72
N ALA A 28 31.76 31.07 -38.69
CA ALA A 28 33.08 30.44 -38.56
C ALA A 28 33.33 29.79 -37.18
N ALA A 29 32.63 30.23 -36.12
CA ALA A 29 32.79 29.70 -34.75
C ALA A 29 31.90 28.48 -34.45
N ARG A 30 30.87 28.22 -35.27
CA ARG A 30 29.97 27.06 -35.09
C ARG A 30 30.70 25.72 -35.22
N LYS A 31 31.77 25.66 -36.01
CA LYS A 31 32.58 24.45 -36.20
C LYS A 31 33.46 24.12 -34.98
N ALA A 32 33.70 25.09 -34.09
CA ALA A 32 34.69 24.98 -33.00
C ALA A 32 34.10 24.71 -31.60
N LEU A 33 32.79 24.86 -31.38
CA LEU A 33 32.15 24.49 -30.11
C LEU A 33 31.28 23.24 -30.28
N GLN A 34 31.89 22.06 -30.21
CA GLN A 34 31.12 20.85 -29.94
C GLN A 34 30.64 20.87 -28.48
N PRO A 35 29.37 20.54 -28.19
CA PRO A 35 28.90 20.42 -26.82
C PRO A 35 29.72 19.36 -26.08
N LEU A 36 29.86 19.54 -24.75
CA LEU A 36 30.58 18.60 -23.89
C LEU A 36 30.07 17.17 -24.13
N SER A 37 30.97 16.28 -24.55
CA SER A 37 30.60 14.89 -24.84
C SER A 37 30.38 14.10 -23.54
N LEU A 38 29.66 12.98 -23.63
CA LEU A 38 29.44 12.10 -22.46
C LEU A 38 30.76 11.56 -21.88
N HIS A 39 31.75 11.30 -22.74
CA HIS A 39 33.09 10.85 -22.32
C HIS A 39 33.85 11.96 -21.59
N GLN A 40 33.84 13.17 -22.16
CA GLN A 40 34.49 14.33 -21.53
C GLN A 40 33.83 14.70 -20.19
N ALA A 41 32.52 14.48 -20.06
CA ALA A 41 31.83 14.66 -18.80
C ALA A 41 32.22 13.59 -17.76
N GLU A 42 32.38 12.33 -18.16
CA GLU A 42 32.83 11.26 -17.27
C GLU A 42 34.25 11.53 -16.74
N GLU A 43 35.17 11.98 -17.61
CA GLU A 43 36.54 12.37 -17.23
C GLU A 43 36.55 13.59 -16.28
N ARG A 44 35.66 14.56 -16.52
CA ARG A 44 35.58 15.80 -15.72
C ARG A 44 34.93 15.60 -14.35
N PHE A 45 34.13 14.56 -14.17
CA PHE A 45 33.40 14.28 -12.94
C PHE A 45 33.69 12.85 -12.44
N PRO A 46 34.77 12.66 -11.65
CA PRO A 46 35.12 11.35 -11.10
C PRO A 46 33.98 10.72 -10.30
N GLY A 47 33.76 9.41 -10.45
CA GLY A 47 32.65 8.69 -9.82
C GLY A 47 31.30 8.84 -10.52
N SER A 48 31.29 9.46 -11.71
CA SER A 48 30.15 9.42 -12.63
C SER A 48 30.25 8.22 -13.59
N SER A 49 29.13 7.84 -14.19
CA SER A 49 29.02 6.75 -15.15
C SER A 49 28.36 7.25 -16.42
N ARG A 50 28.99 7.03 -17.57
CA ARG A 50 28.49 7.43 -18.90
C ARG A 50 27.02 7.08 -19.13
N ALA A 51 26.62 5.87 -18.76
CA ALA A 51 25.26 5.38 -18.93
C ALA A 51 24.26 6.11 -18.03
N SER A 52 24.68 6.46 -16.81
CA SER A 52 23.84 7.22 -15.86
C SER A 52 23.71 8.67 -16.29
N ILE A 53 24.81 9.29 -16.74
CA ILE A 53 24.82 10.65 -17.29
C ILE A 53 23.85 10.74 -18.48
N ALA A 54 23.94 9.81 -19.43
CA ALA A 54 23.08 9.81 -20.62
C ALA A 54 21.57 9.74 -20.26
N ARG A 55 21.20 8.90 -19.28
CA ARG A 55 19.80 8.81 -18.81
C ARG A 55 19.33 10.11 -18.18
N ILE A 56 20.15 10.74 -17.33
CA ILE A 56 19.80 12.00 -16.65
C ILE A 56 19.71 13.15 -17.66
N VAL A 57 20.63 13.24 -18.62
CA VAL A 57 20.59 14.23 -19.71
C VAL A 57 19.28 14.13 -20.48
N LYS A 58 18.87 12.91 -20.88
CA LYS A 58 17.59 12.70 -21.58
C LYS A 58 16.39 13.19 -20.77
N LYS A 59 16.38 12.96 -19.44
CA LYS A 59 15.30 13.43 -18.56
C LYS A 59 15.30 14.95 -18.41
N LEU A 60 16.46 15.58 -18.22
CA LEU A 60 16.60 17.05 -18.10
C LEU A 60 16.18 17.76 -19.39
N GLU A 61 16.56 17.23 -20.55
CA GLU A 61 16.14 17.77 -21.85
C GLU A 61 14.64 17.63 -22.08
N ALA A 62 14.04 16.49 -21.71
CA ALA A 62 12.60 16.28 -21.80
C ALA A 62 11.79 17.21 -20.88
N ALA A 63 12.31 17.47 -19.67
CA ALA A 63 11.71 18.42 -18.73
C ALA A 63 12.02 19.89 -19.05
N ASN A 64 12.87 20.15 -20.06
CA ASN A 64 13.43 21.47 -20.38
C ASN A 64 13.95 22.23 -19.13
N SER A 65 14.50 21.49 -18.16
CA SER A 65 15.01 22.04 -16.90
C SER A 65 16.47 21.65 -16.69
N LEU A 66 17.18 22.52 -15.97
CA LEU A 66 18.55 22.31 -15.48
C LEU A 66 18.59 21.84 -14.02
N ASN A 67 17.45 21.90 -13.33
CA ASN A 67 17.37 21.58 -11.92
C ASN A 67 17.04 20.09 -11.74
N PRO A 68 17.91 19.29 -11.11
CA PRO A 68 17.64 17.89 -10.83
C PRO A 68 16.48 17.68 -9.87
N ALA A 69 16.05 18.71 -9.13
CA ALA A 69 14.83 18.67 -8.31
C ALA A 69 13.54 18.67 -9.16
N ASP A 70 13.61 19.16 -10.40
CA ASP A 70 12.46 19.17 -11.33
C ASP A 70 12.37 17.85 -12.13
N LEU A 71 13.33 16.96 -11.93
CA LEU A 71 13.26 15.62 -12.52
C LEU A 71 12.18 14.84 -11.76
N PRO A 72 11.23 14.19 -12.46
CA PRO A 72 10.30 13.28 -11.81
C PRO A 72 11.12 12.25 -11.03
N GLU A 73 10.80 12.08 -9.74
CA GLU A 73 11.48 11.12 -8.89
C GLU A 73 11.51 9.77 -9.61
N ASP A 74 12.72 9.27 -9.84
CA ASP A 74 12.90 7.90 -10.31
C ASP A 74 12.49 7.02 -9.12
N GLN A 75 11.19 6.72 -8.99
CA GLN A 75 10.72 5.59 -8.22
C GLN A 75 11.29 4.35 -8.90
N GLY A 76 12.56 4.09 -8.61
CA GLY A 76 13.36 3.02 -9.19
C GLY A 76 12.74 1.70 -8.78
N GLY A 77 11.86 1.20 -9.65
CA GLY A 77 11.05 0.04 -9.37
C GLY A 77 10.37 -0.44 -10.63
N ARG A 78 9.91 -1.70 -10.58
CA ARG A 78 8.99 -2.22 -11.59
C ARG A 78 7.71 -1.37 -11.53
N PRO A 79 7.09 -1.01 -12.68
CA PRO A 79 5.82 -0.31 -12.68
C PRO A 79 4.83 -0.98 -11.73
N ARG A 80 4.15 -0.17 -10.91
CA ARG A 80 3.09 -0.66 -10.01
C ARG A 80 2.00 -1.32 -10.85
N LEU A 81 1.36 -2.33 -10.25
CA LEU A 81 0.37 -3.16 -10.93
C LEU A 81 -0.97 -2.42 -11.12
N LEU A 82 -1.24 -1.50 -10.21
CA LEU A 82 -2.38 -0.58 -10.18
C LEU A 82 -1.83 0.85 -10.32
N THR A 83 -2.66 1.76 -10.84
CA THR A 83 -2.37 3.19 -10.75
C THR A 83 -2.63 3.69 -9.33
N ASP A 84 -2.05 4.85 -8.98
CA ASP A 84 -2.26 5.44 -7.66
C ASP A 84 -3.77 5.69 -7.39
N ASP A 85 -4.52 6.13 -8.41
CA ASP A 85 -5.98 6.32 -8.32
C ASP A 85 -6.75 5.01 -8.07
N GLU A 86 -6.30 3.91 -8.66
CA GLU A 86 -6.93 2.59 -8.45
C GLU A 86 -6.60 2.03 -7.08
N GLU A 87 -5.38 2.23 -6.62
CA GLU A 87 -4.92 1.85 -5.28
C GLU A 87 -5.70 2.63 -4.22
N GLU A 88 -5.87 3.95 -4.38
CA GLU A 88 -6.70 4.80 -3.53
C GLU A 88 -8.18 4.37 -3.56
N ALA A 89 -8.72 3.99 -4.73
CA ALA A 89 -10.10 3.50 -4.83
C ALA A 89 -10.32 2.19 -4.02
N ILE A 90 -9.31 1.31 -3.96
CA ILE A 90 -9.38 0.09 -3.15
C ILE A 90 -9.32 0.44 -1.66
N VAL A 91 -8.48 1.39 -1.24
CA VAL A 91 -8.42 1.88 0.14
C VAL A 91 -9.78 2.47 0.54
N ALA A 92 -10.35 3.35 -0.27
CA ALA A 92 -11.66 3.92 -0.05
C ALA A 92 -12.76 2.85 0.05
N PHE A 93 -12.70 1.82 -0.79
CA PHE A 93 -13.60 0.67 -0.71
C PHE A 93 -13.48 -0.10 0.62
N VAL A 94 -12.27 -0.33 1.12
CA VAL A 94 -12.04 -0.98 2.42
C VAL A 94 -12.64 -0.14 3.56
N VAL A 95 -12.38 1.16 3.57
CA VAL A 95 -12.93 2.09 4.58
C VAL A 95 -14.45 2.13 4.52
N TRP A 96 -15.04 2.15 3.32
CA TRP A 96 -16.49 2.12 3.15
C TRP A 96 -17.11 0.81 3.67
N MET A 97 -16.47 -0.33 3.38
CA MET A 97 -16.87 -1.65 3.87
C MET A 97 -16.86 -1.72 5.40
N GLN A 98 -15.80 -1.22 6.03
CA GLN A 98 -15.71 -1.10 7.48
C GLN A 98 -16.84 -0.24 8.06
N LYS A 99 -17.05 0.97 7.53
CA LYS A 99 -18.11 1.89 7.99
C LYS A 99 -19.51 1.32 7.84
N SER A 100 -19.69 0.41 6.87
CA SER A 100 -20.96 -0.29 6.62
C SER A 100 -21.17 -1.51 7.54
N GLY A 101 -20.24 -1.78 8.47
CA GLY A 101 -20.31 -2.92 9.38
C GLY A 101 -19.94 -4.27 8.73
N LEU A 102 -19.43 -4.25 7.50
CA LEU A 102 -19.01 -5.44 6.76
C LEU A 102 -17.57 -5.30 6.28
N PRO A 103 -16.56 -5.38 7.19
CA PRO A 103 -15.16 -5.22 6.82
C PRO A 103 -14.70 -6.10 5.64
N ALA A 104 -13.78 -5.57 4.83
CA ALA A 104 -13.34 -6.23 3.61
C ALA A 104 -12.37 -7.38 3.93
N SER A 105 -12.74 -8.62 3.58
CA SER A 105 -11.83 -9.76 3.67
C SER A 105 -10.76 -9.68 2.59
N LYS A 106 -9.63 -10.38 2.80
CA LYS A 106 -8.55 -10.50 1.80
C LYS A 106 -9.07 -10.79 0.38
N TYR A 107 -9.98 -11.76 0.25
CA TYR A 107 -10.53 -12.15 -1.04
C TYR A 107 -11.29 -11.03 -1.73
N LYS A 108 -12.07 -10.25 -0.96
CA LYS A 108 -12.79 -9.09 -1.51
C LYS A 108 -11.85 -7.98 -1.96
N VAL A 109 -10.74 -7.78 -1.26
CA VAL A 109 -9.72 -6.79 -1.65
C VAL A 109 -9.00 -7.23 -2.94
N GLU A 110 -8.61 -8.51 -3.03
CA GLU A 110 -8.02 -9.07 -4.26
C GLU A 110 -9.01 -9.02 -5.44
N ASP A 111 -10.29 -9.30 -5.20
CA ASP A 111 -11.35 -9.25 -6.21
C ASP A 111 -11.63 -7.82 -6.71
N ALA A 112 -11.67 -6.84 -5.81
CA ALA A 112 -11.79 -5.42 -6.16
C ALA A 112 -10.62 -4.98 -7.05
N ALA A 113 -9.39 -5.35 -6.67
CA ALA A 113 -8.19 -5.06 -7.46
C ALA A 113 -8.23 -5.72 -8.85
N ASN A 114 -8.62 -6.99 -8.93
CA ASN A 114 -8.75 -7.69 -10.21
C ASN A 114 -9.85 -7.08 -11.08
N THR A 115 -10.95 -6.62 -10.49
CA THR A 115 -12.07 -5.97 -11.18
C THR A 115 -11.66 -4.65 -11.79
N LEU A 116 -10.91 -3.81 -11.07
CA LEU A 116 -10.37 -2.57 -11.64
C LEU A 116 -9.43 -2.86 -12.82
N ARG A 117 -8.57 -3.86 -12.67
CA ARG A 117 -7.61 -4.24 -13.72
C ARG A 117 -8.29 -4.79 -14.97
N SER A 118 -9.28 -5.67 -14.82
CA SER A 118 -10.01 -6.25 -15.96
C SER A 118 -10.84 -5.22 -16.70
N ARG A 119 -11.35 -4.18 -16.01
CA ARG A 119 -12.04 -3.05 -16.65
C ARG A 119 -11.11 -2.18 -17.47
N ARG A 120 -9.87 -2.00 -17.03
CA ARG A 120 -8.84 -1.24 -17.78
C ARG A 120 -8.28 -2.05 -18.95
N ASP A 121 -8.01 -3.33 -18.72
CA ASP A 121 -7.45 -4.26 -19.69
C ASP A 121 -8.10 -5.65 -19.50
N PRO A 122 -8.99 -6.07 -20.42
CA PRO A 122 -9.69 -7.36 -20.32
C PRO A 122 -8.75 -8.58 -20.26
N ASP A 123 -7.54 -8.48 -20.80
CA ASP A 123 -6.55 -9.56 -20.81
C ASP A 123 -5.60 -9.50 -19.59
N ALA A 124 -5.87 -8.58 -18.64
CA ALA A 124 -5.04 -8.41 -17.45
C ALA A 124 -5.03 -9.67 -16.58
N LYS A 125 -3.82 -10.22 -16.36
CA LYS A 125 -3.63 -11.34 -15.43
C LYS A 125 -3.99 -10.94 -13.99
N PRO A 126 -4.57 -11.83 -13.18
CA PRO A 126 -4.89 -11.55 -11.77
C PRO A 126 -3.70 -11.07 -10.95
N VAL A 127 -3.99 -10.41 -9.82
CA VAL A 127 -2.98 -9.98 -8.85
C VAL A 127 -2.18 -11.18 -8.32
N SER A 128 -0.88 -10.98 -8.12
CA SER A 128 -0.01 -12.05 -7.61
C SER A 128 -0.34 -12.40 -6.15
N ARG A 129 0.01 -13.62 -5.71
CA ARG A 129 -0.17 -14.06 -4.32
C ARG A 129 0.47 -13.13 -3.27
N MET A 130 1.54 -12.42 -3.64
CA MET A 130 2.26 -11.49 -2.76
C MET A 130 1.71 -10.06 -2.79
N TRP A 131 0.80 -9.76 -3.71
CA TRP A 131 0.26 -8.42 -3.89
C TRP A 131 -0.46 -7.94 -2.64
N TYR A 132 -1.40 -8.73 -2.10
CA TYR A 132 -2.14 -8.35 -0.88
C TYR A 132 -1.22 -8.03 0.31
N ARG A 133 -0.13 -8.80 0.47
CA ARG A 133 0.84 -8.55 1.55
C ARG A 133 1.56 -7.20 1.36
N ARG A 134 1.89 -6.84 0.12
CA ARG A 134 2.53 -5.56 -0.21
C ARG A 134 1.55 -4.41 -0.04
N PHE A 135 0.33 -4.56 -0.55
CA PHE A 135 -0.76 -3.61 -0.34
C PHE A 135 -0.92 -3.25 1.15
N CYS A 136 -1.02 -4.25 2.04
CA CYS A 136 -1.09 -3.98 3.48
C CYS A 136 0.18 -3.31 4.07
N ALA A 137 1.35 -3.50 3.47
CA ALA A 137 2.59 -2.87 3.92
C ALA A 137 2.71 -1.41 3.42
N ASP A 138 2.15 -1.14 2.24
CA ASP A 138 2.11 0.18 1.62
C ASP A 138 1.00 1.05 2.22
N HIS A 139 -0.03 0.43 2.83
CA HIS A 139 -1.18 1.08 3.49
C HIS A 139 -1.26 0.73 5.00
N PRO A 140 -0.32 1.23 5.83
CA PRO A 140 -0.33 0.98 7.28
C PRO A 140 -1.54 1.60 8.01
N GLU A 141 -2.28 2.49 7.37
CA GLU A 141 -3.55 3.04 7.85
C GLU A 141 -4.70 2.02 7.87
N LEU A 142 -4.55 0.88 7.19
CA LEU A 142 -5.52 -0.22 7.19
C LEU A 142 -5.09 -1.30 8.20
N ASP A 143 -5.85 -1.43 9.27
CA ASP A 143 -5.59 -2.39 10.34
C ASP A 143 -6.17 -3.77 10.02
N LYS A 144 -5.49 -4.82 10.49
CA LYS A 144 -6.00 -6.19 10.39
C LYS A 144 -6.88 -6.50 11.59
N SER A 145 -8.11 -6.92 11.31
CA SER A 145 -9.03 -7.43 12.31
C SER A 145 -9.48 -8.84 11.98
N ILE A 146 -9.89 -9.57 13.02
CA ILE A 146 -10.48 -10.90 12.89
C ILE A 146 -11.96 -10.77 13.18
N LEU A 147 -12.78 -10.86 12.14
CA LEU A 147 -14.22 -11.02 12.31
C LEU A 147 -14.50 -12.43 12.82
N LYS A 148 -15.09 -12.49 14.01
CA LYS A 148 -15.71 -13.70 14.54
C LYS A 148 -17.19 -13.62 14.23
N ALA A 149 -17.72 -14.62 13.51
CA ALA A 149 -19.16 -14.74 13.35
C ALA A 149 -19.79 -14.85 14.75
N LYS A 150 -20.60 -13.87 15.13
CA LYS A 150 -21.45 -13.95 16.33
C LYS A 150 -22.76 -14.57 15.88
N GLU A 151 -23.18 -15.64 16.54
CA GLU A 151 -24.46 -16.29 16.21
C GLU A 151 -25.61 -15.32 16.50
N ALA A 152 -26.54 -15.18 15.56
CA ALA A 152 -27.64 -14.21 15.64
C ALA A 152 -28.49 -14.41 16.91
N CYS A 153 -28.74 -15.66 17.29
CA CYS A 153 -29.43 -16.02 18.54
C CYS A 153 -28.72 -15.47 19.79
N ARG A 154 -27.40 -15.33 19.75
CA ARG A 154 -26.61 -14.78 20.86
C ARG A 154 -26.72 -13.25 20.93
N VAL A 155 -26.88 -12.58 19.79
CA VAL A 155 -27.11 -11.12 19.76
C VAL A 155 -28.48 -10.80 20.35
N GLU A 156 -29.52 -11.50 19.92
CA GLU A 156 -30.89 -11.30 20.42
C GLU A 156 -31.00 -11.55 21.93
N TYR A 157 -30.39 -12.63 22.43
CA TYR A 157 -30.42 -12.94 23.86
C TYR A 157 -29.61 -11.94 24.71
N GLU A 158 -28.41 -11.54 24.25
CA GLU A 158 -27.56 -10.58 24.98
C GLU A 158 -28.17 -9.17 25.01
N GLU A 159 -28.89 -8.74 23.97
CA GLU A 159 -29.49 -7.39 23.89
C GLU A 159 -30.87 -7.31 24.56
N ALA A 160 -31.69 -8.36 24.46
CA ALA A 160 -33.03 -8.37 25.05
C ALA A 160 -33.07 -8.84 26.51
N GLY A 161 -32.06 -9.58 26.98
CA GLY A 161 -32.09 -10.29 28.27
C GLY A 161 -31.31 -9.66 29.41
N VAL A 162 -30.73 -8.46 29.25
CA VAL A 162 -29.78 -7.90 30.24
C VAL A 162 -30.37 -7.80 31.65
N LYS A 163 -31.65 -7.43 31.76
CA LYS A 163 -32.31 -7.26 33.05
C LYS A 163 -32.59 -8.61 33.72
N GLU A 164 -33.04 -9.58 32.94
CA GLU A 164 -33.32 -10.96 33.32
C GLU A 164 -32.02 -11.66 33.74
N THR A 165 -30.94 -11.48 32.99
CA THR A 165 -29.60 -11.99 33.32
C THR A 165 -29.11 -11.42 34.65
N LYS A 166 -29.25 -10.10 34.88
CA LYS A 166 -28.88 -9.48 36.16
C LYS A 166 -29.68 -10.05 37.33
N GLN A 167 -31.00 -10.19 37.17
CA GLN A 167 -31.84 -10.81 38.20
C GLN A 167 -31.48 -12.27 38.47
N TRP A 168 -31.12 -13.02 37.43
CA TRP A 168 -30.68 -14.41 37.59
C TRP A 168 -29.39 -14.50 38.40
N PHE A 169 -28.38 -13.67 38.08
CA PHE A 169 -27.13 -13.62 38.85
C PHE A 169 -27.36 -13.19 40.30
N GLN A 170 -28.26 -12.24 40.54
CA GLN A 170 -28.61 -11.82 41.89
C GLN A 170 -29.21 -12.96 42.71
N ARG A 171 -30.19 -13.69 42.15
CA ARG A 171 -30.78 -14.87 42.79
C ARG A 171 -29.76 -15.98 43.02
N LEU A 172 -28.85 -16.20 42.07
CA LEU A 172 -27.76 -17.16 42.22
C LEU A 172 -26.84 -16.79 43.39
N SER A 173 -26.45 -15.52 43.51
CA SER A 173 -25.61 -15.04 44.62
C SER A 173 -26.30 -15.19 45.97
N GLU A 174 -27.61 -14.95 46.05
CA GLU A 174 -28.40 -15.17 47.26
C GLU A 174 -28.39 -16.64 47.68
N VAL A 175 -28.60 -17.57 46.73
CA VAL A 175 -28.55 -19.02 47.01
C VAL A 175 -27.15 -19.45 47.46
N ILE A 176 -26.10 -19.02 46.77
CA ILE A 176 -24.72 -19.34 47.14
C ILE A 176 -24.42 -18.88 48.58
N THR A 177 -24.90 -17.69 48.95
CA THR A 177 -24.69 -17.12 50.28
C THR A 177 -25.51 -17.86 51.35
N ASN A 178 -26.79 -18.12 51.09
CA ASN A 178 -27.70 -18.74 52.05
C ASN A 178 -27.32 -20.19 52.39
N TYR A 179 -26.71 -20.90 51.44
CA TYR A 179 -26.29 -22.29 51.60
C TYR A 179 -24.77 -22.44 51.79
N GLU A 180 -24.03 -21.33 51.97
CA GLU A 180 -22.58 -21.30 52.15
C GLU A 180 -21.81 -22.11 51.09
N ILE A 181 -22.29 -22.08 49.84
CA ILE A 181 -21.73 -22.88 48.74
C ILE A 181 -20.37 -22.30 48.36
N SER A 182 -19.35 -23.14 48.44
CA SER A 182 -17.97 -22.77 48.11
C SER A 182 -17.67 -22.91 46.62
N ALA A 183 -16.60 -22.25 46.15
CA ALA A 183 -16.15 -22.39 44.77
C ALA A 183 -15.81 -23.85 44.38
N SER A 184 -15.40 -24.68 45.35
CA SER A 184 -15.16 -26.12 45.15
C SER A 184 -16.43 -26.92 44.84
N GLU A 185 -17.60 -26.36 45.09
CA GLU A 185 -18.90 -26.99 44.84
C GLU A 185 -19.60 -26.40 43.60
N CYS A 186 -19.02 -25.35 43.00
CA CYS A 186 -19.50 -24.75 41.77
C CYS A 186 -18.86 -25.40 40.55
N TRP A 187 -19.54 -26.43 40.02
CA TRP A 187 -19.14 -27.10 38.79
C TRP A 187 -19.83 -26.46 37.58
N ASN A 188 -19.08 -26.18 36.51
CA ASN A 188 -19.63 -25.73 35.24
C ASN A 188 -19.52 -26.85 34.19
N ALA A 189 -20.54 -26.98 33.35
CA ALA A 189 -20.55 -27.87 32.21
C ALA A 189 -21.19 -27.16 31.02
N ASP A 190 -20.50 -27.14 29.89
CA ASP A 190 -21.02 -26.65 28.62
C ASP A 190 -20.78 -27.68 27.52
N GLN A 191 -21.54 -27.59 26.44
CA GLN A 191 -21.29 -28.37 25.23
C GLN A 191 -20.51 -27.52 24.24
N ALA A 192 -19.28 -27.94 23.95
CA ALA A 192 -18.54 -27.43 22.80
C ALA A 192 -18.99 -28.19 21.54
N GLY A 193 -19.75 -27.54 20.66
CA GLY A 193 -20.10 -28.10 19.37
C GLY A 193 -18.86 -28.34 18.50
N VAL A 194 -18.62 -29.57 18.07
CA VAL A 194 -17.58 -29.88 17.08
C VAL A 194 -18.20 -29.81 15.69
N ARG A 195 -17.78 -28.83 14.88
CA ARG A 195 -18.16 -28.74 13.46
C ARG A 195 -17.06 -29.35 12.59
N VAL A 196 -17.27 -30.58 12.13
CA VAL A 196 -16.36 -31.26 11.20
C VAL A 196 -16.42 -30.57 9.83
N GLY A 197 -15.27 -30.10 9.33
CA GLY A 197 -15.17 -29.48 8.00
C GLY A 197 -15.23 -27.94 7.94
N ILE A 198 -15.42 -27.24 9.07
CA ILE A 198 -15.29 -25.78 9.12
C ILE A 198 -13.83 -25.41 9.37
N LEU A 199 -13.15 -24.92 8.34
CA LEU A 199 -11.72 -24.62 8.40
C LEU A 199 -11.41 -23.39 9.27
N ARG A 200 -12.30 -22.39 9.36
CA ARG A 200 -12.14 -21.21 10.25
C ARG A 200 -13.49 -20.54 10.61
N GLU A 201 -13.75 -20.35 11.90
CA GLU A 201 -14.81 -19.43 12.43
C GLU A 201 -14.44 -17.94 12.33
N ARG A 202 -13.21 -17.66 11.88
CA ARG A 202 -12.52 -16.39 11.99
C ARG A 202 -11.99 -15.98 10.61
N VAL A 203 -12.45 -14.84 10.11
CA VAL A 203 -12.00 -14.30 8.82
C VAL A 203 -11.17 -13.05 9.09
N GLU A 204 -9.95 -13.03 8.57
CA GLU A 204 -9.12 -11.81 8.57
C GLU A 204 -9.70 -10.82 7.56
N CYS A 205 -9.93 -9.60 8.04
CA CYS A 205 -10.41 -8.47 7.25
C CYS A 205 -9.55 -7.24 7.53
N LEU A 206 -9.61 -6.29 6.61
CA LEU A 206 -9.09 -4.95 6.82
C LEU A 206 -10.20 -4.05 7.40
N VAL A 207 -9.81 -3.26 8.39
CA VAL A 207 -10.56 -2.21 9.10
C VAL A 207 -9.69 -0.97 9.23
#